data_AF-A0AAX1JIJ4-F1
#
_entry.id   AF-A0AAX1JIJ4-F1
#
_cell.length_a   1.000
_cell.length_b   1.000
_cell.length_c   1.000
_cell.angle_alpha   90.00
_cell.angle_beta   90.00
_cell.angle_gamma   90.00
#
_symmetry.space_group_name_H-M   'P 1'
#
loop_
_entity.id
_entity.type
_entity.pdbx_description
1 polymer ?
#
loop_
_entity_poly.entity_id
_entity_poly.type
_entity_poly.pdbx_seq_one_letter_code
_entity_poly.pdbx_strand_id
1 'polypeptide(L)'
;MLVSDLNHFLDLPDEAPGPARRLARHFANIVRAATAGDAGDRWLSALPCLRRPAHRSCAGRINIARREPPAPIQWRCSVCDDEGVISNWADSPYDLRRRRLTAVAPVHEVVIADEVASALRELVLLDPDCERLVYGMRAHKHGAALQATEDDLEELIGFVAAEANHEPNRRRQRRLDAAFDSLSTAAQTLNSW
;
A
#
# COMPACT_ATOMS: atom_id res chain seq x y z
N MET A 1 7.04 2.14 21.54
CA MET A 1 6.02 2.99 20.91
C MET A 1 6.65 4.26 20.36
N LEU A 2 6.51 4.47 19.05
CA LEU A 2 6.98 5.67 18.35
C LEU A 2 5.85 6.70 18.23
N VAL A 3 6.15 7.98 18.42
CA VAL A 3 5.22 9.09 18.20
C VAL A 3 5.76 9.92 17.05
N SER A 4 4.97 10.13 16.02
CA SER A 4 5.41 10.82 14.81
C SER A 4 4.36 11.82 14.33
N ASP A 5 4.83 13.00 13.96
CA ASP A 5 4.07 14.01 13.23
C ASP A 5 4.41 13.87 11.75
N LEU A 6 3.40 13.65 10.90
CA LEU A 6 3.64 13.45 9.47
C LEU A 6 4.29 14.68 8.81
N ASN A 7 4.01 15.89 9.30
CA ASN A 7 4.54 17.13 8.71
C ASN A 7 6.07 17.18 8.72
N HIS A 8 6.73 16.50 9.68
CA HIS A 8 8.19 16.40 9.72
C HIS A 8 8.79 15.56 8.58
N PHE A 9 7.96 14.83 7.83
CA PHE A 9 8.39 13.89 6.79
C PHE A 9 7.93 14.29 5.38
N LEU A 10 7.08 15.31 5.23
CA LEU A 10 6.56 15.75 3.92
C LEU A 10 7.65 16.36 3.05
N ASP A 11 8.49 17.22 3.63
CA ASP A 11 9.50 18.01 2.90
C ASP A 11 10.93 17.64 3.35
N LEU A 12 11.23 16.34 3.39
CA LEU A 12 12.58 15.88 3.72
C LEU A 12 13.57 16.32 2.62
N PRO A 13 14.68 16.99 2.98
CA PRO A 13 15.67 17.42 1.99
C PRO A 13 16.37 16.22 1.36
N ASP A 14 16.83 16.37 0.13
CA ASP A 14 17.56 15.31 -0.60
C ASP A 14 18.83 14.85 0.13
N GLU A 15 19.42 15.70 0.97
CA GLU A 15 20.59 15.39 1.78
C GLU A 15 20.27 14.54 3.03
N ALA A 16 18.98 14.34 3.35
CA ALA A 16 18.57 13.60 4.53
C ALA A 16 19.18 12.18 4.55
N PRO A 17 19.64 11.67 5.71
CA PRO A 17 20.23 10.34 5.77
C PRO A 17 19.30 9.25 5.22
N GLY A 18 19.87 8.26 4.52
CA GLY A 18 19.12 7.13 3.97
C GLY A 18 18.13 6.46 4.96
N PRO A 19 18.49 6.26 6.25
CA PRO A 19 17.54 5.78 7.25
C PRO A 19 16.32 6.68 7.46
N ALA A 20 16.49 8.01 7.45
CA ALA A 20 15.39 8.96 7.61
C ALA A 20 14.44 8.90 6.41
N ARG A 21 14.97 8.84 5.17
CA ARG A 21 14.14 8.68 3.96
C ARG A 21 13.36 7.36 3.94
N ARG A 22 13.96 6.26 4.41
CA ARG A 22 13.26 4.98 4.54
C ARG A 22 12.13 5.05 5.56
N LEU A 23 12.35 5.72 6.68
CA LEU A 23 11.33 5.91 7.71
C LEU A 23 10.17 6.78 7.21
N ALA A 24 10.48 7.87 6.50
CA ALA A 24 9.49 8.74 5.86
C ALA A 24 8.59 7.97 4.89
N ARG A 25 9.21 7.17 4.00
CA ARG A 25 8.48 6.30 3.08
C ARG A 25 7.61 5.29 3.83
N HIS A 26 8.10 4.74 4.94
CA HIS A 26 7.31 3.81 5.75
C HIS A 26 6.08 4.48 6.34
N PHE A 27 6.19 5.69 6.88
CA PHE A 27 5.03 6.44 7.39
C PHE A 27 4.09 6.86 6.28
N ALA A 28 4.60 7.31 5.14
CA ALA A 28 3.79 7.61 3.98
C ALA A 28 2.96 6.39 3.54
N ASN A 29 3.57 5.20 3.53
CA ASN A 29 2.87 3.95 3.20
C ASN A 29 1.83 3.57 4.25
N ILE A 30 2.13 3.73 5.55
CA ILE A 30 1.16 3.48 6.63
C ILE A 30 -0.02 4.43 6.52
N VAL A 31 0.21 5.72 6.26
CA VAL A 31 -0.86 6.71 6.10
C VAL A 31 -1.75 6.32 4.92
N ARG A 32 -1.16 6.09 3.74
CA ARG A 32 -1.91 5.61 2.55
C ARG A 32 -2.78 4.41 2.86
N ALA A 33 -2.20 3.37 3.45
CA ALA A 33 -2.94 2.16 3.81
C ALA A 33 -4.07 2.48 4.79
N ALA A 34 -3.78 3.19 5.88
CA ALA A 34 -4.77 3.58 6.89
C ALA A 34 -5.97 4.34 6.30
N THR A 35 -5.70 5.24 5.36
CA THR A 35 -6.72 6.08 4.73
C THR A 35 -7.42 5.41 3.56
N ALA A 36 -6.80 4.39 2.96
CA ALA A 36 -7.43 3.56 1.95
C ALA A 36 -8.45 2.58 2.54
N GLY A 37 -8.24 2.18 3.79
CA GLY A 37 -9.20 1.41 4.57
C GLY A 37 -10.27 2.26 5.26
N ASP A 38 -11.36 1.61 5.65
CA ASP A 38 -12.43 2.25 6.40
C ASP A 38 -12.02 2.64 7.82
N ALA A 39 -12.70 3.64 8.36
CA ALA A 39 -12.54 4.02 9.77
C ALA A 39 -13.11 2.93 10.66
N GLY A 40 -12.52 2.75 11.84
CA GLY A 40 -13.07 1.88 12.87
C GLY A 40 -12.08 0.81 13.28
N ASP A 41 -12.45 -0.45 13.01
CA ASP A 41 -11.71 -1.60 13.52
C ASP A 41 -10.32 -1.73 12.91
N ARG A 42 -9.42 -2.26 13.74
CA ARG A 42 -8.06 -2.55 13.33
C ARG A 42 -8.08 -3.67 12.29
N TRP A 43 -7.30 -3.50 11.23
CA TRP A 43 -7.13 -4.51 10.19
C TRP A 43 -5.65 -4.73 9.86
N LEU A 44 -5.35 -5.91 9.32
CA LEU A 44 -3.99 -6.31 8.98
C LEU A 44 -3.70 -5.96 7.52
N SER A 45 -2.89 -4.93 7.30
CA SER A 45 -2.46 -4.52 5.96
C SER A 45 -1.42 -5.47 5.37
N ALA A 46 -1.29 -5.48 4.05
CA ALA A 46 -0.20 -6.21 3.38
C ALA A 46 1.16 -5.47 3.45
N LEU A 47 1.28 -4.37 4.20
CA LEU A 47 2.55 -3.67 4.36
C LEU A 47 3.54 -4.50 5.19
N PRO A 48 4.79 -4.67 4.72
CA PRO A 48 5.84 -5.33 5.50
C PRO A 48 6.33 -4.44 6.65
N CYS A 49 6.77 -5.07 7.74
CA CYS A 49 7.50 -4.38 8.80
C CYS A 49 8.90 -3.95 8.34
N LEU A 50 9.30 -2.71 8.69
CA LEU A 50 10.62 -2.17 8.34
C LEU A 50 11.76 -2.74 9.23
N ARG A 51 11.42 -3.29 10.41
CA ARG A 51 12.44 -3.77 11.36
C ARG A 51 13.19 -4.98 10.84
N ARG A 52 14.42 -5.11 11.35
CA ARG A 52 15.27 -6.29 11.14
C ARG A 52 15.79 -6.89 12.45
N PRO A 53 14.93 -7.51 13.27
CA PRO A 53 15.37 -8.17 14.51
C PRO A 53 16.43 -9.25 14.19
N ALA A 54 17.50 -9.31 14.98
CA ALA A 54 18.62 -10.23 14.75
C ALA A 54 19.18 -10.20 13.30
N HIS A 55 19.23 -9.01 12.69
CA HIS A 55 19.72 -8.77 11.32
C HIS A 55 18.92 -9.47 10.20
N ARG A 56 17.70 -9.96 10.48
CA ARG A 56 16.81 -10.56 9.48
C ARG A 56 15.56 -9.72 9.31
N SER A 57 15.06 -9.60 8.08
CA SER A 57 13.77 -8.92 7.83
C SER A 57 12.68 -9.53 8.70
N CYS A 58 11.94 -8.68 9.40
CA CYS A 58 10.77 -9.12 10.16
C CYS A 58 9.72 -9.68 9.19
N ALA A 59 9.19 -10.88 9.50
CA ALA A 59 8.12 -11.50 8.73
C ALA A 59 6.73 -10.88 9.01
N GLY A 60 6.66 -9.92 9.93
CA GLY A 60 5.41 -9.30 10.34
C GLY A 60 4.84 -8.32 9.33
N ARG A 61 3.52 -8.22 9.36
CA ARG A 61 2.69 -7.23 8.66
C ARG A 61 2.20 -6.14 9.60
N ILE A 62 1.87 -4.97 9.07
CA ILE A 62 1.41 -3.84 9.88
C ILE A 62 -0.11 -3.93 10.11
N ASN A 63 -0.52 -4.05 11.37
CA ASN A 63 -1.87 -3.79 11.82
C ASN A 63 -2.10 -2.29 11.92
N ILE A 64 -3.20 -1.81 11.34
CA ILE A 64 -3.52 -0.39 11.24
C ILE A 64 -4.89 -0.15 11.83
N ALA A 65 -5.02 0.90 12.64
CA ALA A 65 -6.30 1.42 13.09
C ALA A 65 -6.37 2.92 12.83
N ARG A 66 -7.33 3.32 12.00
CA ARG A 66 -7.64 4.72 11.72
C ARG A 66 -8.96 5.08 12.40
N ARG A 67 -8.96 6.22 13.09
CA ARG A 67 -10.18 6.91 13.55
C ARG A 67 -10.35 8.20 12.75
N GLU A 68 -11.49 8.87 12.89
CA GLU A 68 -11.70 10.15 12.23
C GLU A 68 -10.72 11.22 12.75
N PRO A 69 -10.23 12.13 11.87
CA PRO A 69 -9.40 13.26 12.30
C PRO A 69 -10.09 14.07 13.40
N PRO A 70 -9.34 14.64 14.35
CA PRO A 70 -7.87 14.76 14.36
C PRO A 70 -7.15 13.56 15.03
N ALA A 71 -7.82 12.44 15.26
CA ALA A 71 -7.20 11.29 15.93
C ALA A 71 -5.99 10.76 15.12
N PRO A 72 -4.87 10.41 15.78
CA PRO A 72 -3.72 9.85 15.09
C PRO A 72 -4.02 8.44 14.57
N ILE A 73 -3.37 8.06 13.47
CA ILE A 73 -3.34 6.67 13.00
C ILE A 73 -2.50 5.86 13.98
N GLN A 74 -3.03 4.73 14.44
CA GLN A 74 -2.29 3.77 15.25
C GLN A 74 -1.80 2.62 14.38
N TRP A 75 -0.56 2.20 14.57
CA TRP A 75 0.00 1.07 13.86
C TRP A 75 0.87 0.20 14.76
N ARG A 76 0.88 -1.11 14.48
CA ARG A 76 1.70 -2.10 15.21
C ARG A 76 2.05 -3.27 14.30
N CYS A 77 3.27 -3.75 14.37
CA CYS A 77 3.68 -4.99 13.72
C CYS A 77 2.99 -6.20 14.37
N SER A 78 2.54 -7.15 13.56
CA SER A 78 1.91 -8.39 14.01
C SER A 78 2.87 -9.40 14.67
N VAL A 79 4.18 -9.20 14.57
CA VAL A 79 5.20 -10.18 15.00
C VAL A 79 6.19 -9.61 16.00
N CYS A 80 6.68 -8.38 15.79
CA CYS A 80 7.64 -7.74 16.69
C CYS A 80 7.00 -6.54 17.40
N ASP A 81 7.71 -5.98 18.39
CA ASP A 81 7.22 -4.87 19.21
C ASP A 81 7.31 -3.49 18.54
N ASP A 82 7.43 -3.46 17.21
CA ASP A 82 7.45 -2.20 16.46
C ASP A 82 6.04 -1.64 16.34
N GLU A 83 5.84 -0.45 16.89
CA GLU A 83 4.54 0.18 16.94
C GLU A 83 4.66 1.69 17.12
N GLY A 84 3.59 2.40 16.78
CA GLY A 84 3.53 3.82 17.00
C GLY A 84 2.21 4.47 16.60
N VAL A 85 2.24 5.79 16.62
CA VAL A 85 1.16 6.66 16.20
C VAL A 85 1.66 7.72 15.23
N ILE A 86 0.83 8.08 14.26
CA ILE A 86 1.11 9.14 13.28
C ILE A 86 0.00 10.20 13.39
N SER A 87 0.35 11.41 13.80
CA SER A 87 -0.54 12.58 13.84
C SER A 87 -0.41 13.44 12.57
N ASN A 88 -1.33 14.39 12.39
CA ASN A 88 -1.32 15.37 11.30
C ASN A 88 -1.24 14.74 9.90
N TRP A 89 -1.90 13.59 9.75
CA TRP A 89 -1.93 12.84 8.49
C TRP A 89 -3.05 13.30 7.55
N ALA A 90 -4.12 13.88 8.09
CA ALA A 90 -5.29 14.30 7.33
C ALA A 90 -4.91 15.40 6.34
N ASP A 91 -5.47 15.32 5.14
CA ASP A 91 -5.25 16.26 4.02
C ASP A 91 -3.80 16.37 3.55
N SER A 92 -2.92 15.45 4.00
CA SER A 92 -1.60 15.28 3.42
C SER A 92 -1.67 14.67 2.02
N PRO A 93 -0.60 14.76 1.20
CA PRO A 93 -0.51 14.07 -0.09
C PRO A 93 -0.65 12.55 -0.03
N TYR A 94 -0.65 11.96 1.16
CA TYR A 94 -0.75 10.53 1.39
C TYR A 94 -2.13 10.11 1.91
N ASP A 95 -3.04 11.06 2.11
CA ASP A 95 -4.41 10.81 2.56
C ASP A 95 -5.32 10.37 1.40
N LEU A 96 -5.56 9.05 1.35
CA LEU A 96 -6.36 8.37 0.32
C LEU A 96 -7.83 8.18 0.70
N ARG A 97 -8.35 8.91 1.70
CA ARG A 97 -9.78 8.84 2.04
C ARG A 97 -10.62 9.17 0.80
N ARG A 98 -11.66 8.37 0.54
CA ARG A 98 -12.59 8.61 -0.57
C ARG A 98 -13.26 9.97 -0.40
N ARG A 99 -13.11 10.85 -1.40
CA ARG A 99 -13.78 12.16 -1.46
C ARG A 99 -15.02 12.15 -2.38
N ARG A 100 -15.22 11.05 -3.13
CA ARG A 100 -16.35 10.85 -4.05
C ARG A 100 -17.00 9.48 -3.82
N LEU A 101 -18.29 9.40 -4.12
CA LEU A 101 -19.03 8.15 -4.15
C LEU A 101 -18.65 7.38 -5.42
N THR A 102 -18.14 6.16 -5.26
CA THR A 102 -17.93 5.22 -6.37
C THR A 102 -19.22 4.45 -6.61
N ALA A 103 -19.50 4.09 -7.86
CA ALA A 103 -20.64 3.23 -8.18
C ALA A 103 -20.54 1.90 -7.41
N VAL A 104 -21.69 1.35 -7.01
CA VAL A 104 -21.75 0.04 -6.36
C VAL A 104 -21.56 -1.02 -7.43
N ALA A 105 -20.33 -1.49 -7.59
CA ALA A 105 -19.98 -2.65 -8.40
C ALA A 105 -19.57 -3.82 -7.49
N PRO A 106 -19.66 -5.07 -7.97
CA PRO A 106 -19.18 -6.24 -7.24
C PRO A 106 -17.68 -6.09 -6.96
N VAL A 107 -17.30 -6.29 -5.69
CA VAL A 107 -15.89 -6.28 -5.28
C VAL A 107 -15.44 -7.73 -5.12
N HIS A 108 -14.35 -8.07 -5.78
CA HIS A 108 -13.75 -9.39 -5.76
C HIS A 108 -12.45 -9.39 -4.96
N GLU A 109 -12.19 -10.50 -4.28
CA GLU A 109 -10.89 -10.74 -3.64
C GLU A 109 -9.93 -11.37 -4.65
N VAL A 110 -8.88 -10.64 -5.00
CA VAL A 110 -7.79 -11.10 -5.86
C VAL A 110 -6.54 -11.30 -5.02
N VAL A 111 -6.11 -12.56 -4.91
CA VAL A 111 -4.89 -12.90 -4.14
C VAL A 111 -3.67 -12.84 -5.06
N ILE A 112 -2.69 -12.03 -4.67
CA ILE A 112 -1.42 -11.87 -5.38
C ILE A 112 -0.24 -12.17 -4.46
N ALA A 113 0.89 -12.54 -5.05
CA ALA A 113 2.13 -12.77 -4.32
C ALA A 113 2.64 -11.47 -3.67
N ASP A 114 3.39 -11.60 -2.57
CA ASP A 114 3.96 -10.45 -1.84
C ASP A 114 4.93 -9.64 -2.70
N GLU A 115 5.65 -10.29 -3.61
CA GLU A 115 6.56 -9.64 -4.55
C GLU A 115 5.82 -8.76 -5.54
N VAL A 116 4.65 -9.21 -6.01
CA VAL A 116 3.76 -8.43 -6.89
C VAL A 116 3.21 -7.24 -6.11
N ALA A 117 2.69 -7.47 -4.90
CA ALA A 117 2.20 -6.39 -4.04
C ALA A 117 3.30 -5.36 -3.71
N SER A 118 4.55 -5.79 -3.58
CA SER A 118 5.69 -4.89 -3.41
C SER A 118 5.99 -4.10 -4.69
N ALA A 119 5.90 -4.72 -5.86
CA ALA A 119 6.10 -4.05 -7.14
C ALA A 119 5.03 -2.98 -7.40
N LEU A 120 3.76 -3.27 -7.09
CA LEU A 120 2.66 -2.32 -7.24
C LEU A 120 2.85 -1.05 -6.39
N ARG A 121 3.43 -1.17 -5.19
CA ARG A 121 3.73 -0.01 -4.31
C ARG A 121 4.92 0.83 -4.78
N GLU A 122 5.66 0.36 -5.78
CA GLU A 122 6.76 1.12 -6.40
C GLU A 122 6.29 1.94 -7.62
N LEU A 123 5.02 1.82 -8.01
CA LEU A 123 4.42 2.61 -9.08
C LEU A 123 4.20 4.05 -8.62
N VAL A 124 4.36 4.99 -9.54
CA VAL A 124 3.87 6.36 -9.38
C VAL A 124 2.46 6.41 -9.97
N LEU A 125 1.46 6.14 -9.13
CA LEU A 125 0.06 6.18 -9.54
C LEU A 125 -0.46 7.61 -9.35
N LEU A 126 -0.91 8.22 -10.45
CA LEU A 126 -1.56 9.53 -10.42
C LEU A 126 -3.07 9.42 -10.15
N ASP A 127 -3.64 8.24 -10.41
CA ASP A 127 -5.03 7.95 -10.08
C ASP A 127 -5.18 7.54 -8.60
N PRO A 128 -5.92 8.32 -7.79
CA PRO A 128 -6.10 8.03 -6.37
C PRO A 128 -6.85 6.73 -6.08
N ASP A 129 -7.71 6.25 -6.97
CA ASP A 129 -8.48 5.02 -6.75
C ASP A 129 -7.60 3.78 -6.92
N CYS A 130 -6.73 3.76 -7.94
CA CYS A 130 -5.68 2.75 -8.09
C CYS A 130 -4.68 2.79 -6.92
N GLU A 131 -4.27 3.97 -6.47
CA GLU A 131 -3.38 4.08 -5.30
C GLU A 131 -4.07 3.53 -4.04
N ARG A 132 -5.35 3.85 -3.85
CA ARG A 132 -6.18 3.33 -2.76
C ARG A 132 -6.33 1.81 -2.83
N LEU A 133 -6.49 1.26 -4.03
CA LEU A 133 -6.56 -0.18 -4.26
C LEU A 133 -5.26 -0.88 -3.82
N VAL A 134 -4.11 -0.36 -4.25
CA VAL A 134 -2.79 -0.90 -3.92
C VAL A 134 -2.48 -0.82 -2.42
N TYR A 135 -2.74 0.32 -1.80
CA TYR A 135 -2.45 0.49 -0.36
C TYR A 135 -3.54 -0.09 0.55
N GLY A 136 -4.74 -0.34 0.03
CA GLY A 136 -5.84 -1.04 0.70
C GLY A 136 -5.68 -2.56 0.78
N MET A 137 -4.65 -3.14 0.13
CA MET A 137 -4.38 -4.57 0.18
C MET A 137 -4.28 -5.10 1.62
N ARG A 138 -5.00 -6.19 1.91
CA ARG A 138 -4.99 -6.90 3.19
C ARG A 138 -3.95 -8.01 3.18
N ALA A 139 -3.38 -8.31 4.34
CA ALA A 139 -2.51 -9.48 4.46
C ALA A 139 -3.32 -10.77 4.22
N HIS A 140 -2.74 -11.70 3.47
CA HIS A 140 -3.35 -12.99 3.16
C HIS A 140 -2.33 -14.12 3.37
N LYS A 141 -2.81 -15.33 3.69
CA LYS A 141 -1.94 -16.50 3.93
C LYS A 141 -1.04 -16.87 2.75
N HIS A 142 -1.41 -16.47 1.54
CA HIS A 142 -0.68 -16.72 0.29
C HIS A 142 -0.12 -15.42 -0.34
N GLY A 143 -0.04 -14.33 0.42
CA GLY A 143 0.52 -13.06 -0.04
C GLY A 143 -0.34 -11.86 0.40
N ALA A 144 -0.88 -11.13 -0.57
CA ALA A 144 -1.76 -9.98 -0.36
C ALA A 144 -3.11 -10.18 -1.05
N ALA A 145 -4.18 -9.79 -0.38
CA ALA A 145 -5.53 -9.76 -0.93
C ALA A 145 -5.87 -8.33 -1.37
N LEU A 146 -6.07 -8.17 -2.68
CA LEU A 146 -6.56 -6.97 -3.35
C LEU A 146 -8.09 -7.05 -3.41
N GLN A 147 -8.79 -5.98 -3.03
CA GLN A 147 -10.26 -5.91 -3.10
C GLN A 147 -10.63 -4.96 -4.23
N ALA A 148 -10.93 -5.50 -5.40
CA ALA A 148 -11.07 -4.74 -6.64
C ALA A 148 -12.40 -5.08 -7.33
N THR A 149 -13.00 -4.10 -8.01
CA THR A 149 -13.97 -4.37 -9.08
C THR A 149 -13.24 -4.82 -10.35
N GLU A 150 -13.96 -5.29 -11.37
CA GLU A 150 -13.37 -5.59 -12.68
C GLU A 150 -12.74 -4.33 -13.31
N ASP A 151 -13.46 -3.21 -13.31
CA ASP A 151 -12.98 -1.92 -13.82
C ASP A 151 -11.72 -1.45 -13.09
N ASP A 152 -11.70 -1.52 -11.75
CA ASP A 152 -10.53 -1.16 -10.93
C ASP A 152 -9.30 -2.00 -11.33
N LEU A 153 -9.51 -3.29 -11.61
CA LEU A 153 -8.44 -4.22 -11.96
C LEU A 153 -7.92 -3.96 -13.37
N GLU A 154 -8.80 -3.71 -14.34
CA GLU A 154 -8.42 -3.34 -15.70
C GLU A 154 -7.63 -2.02 -15.73
N GLU A 155 -8.08 -1.02 -14.97
CA GLU A 155 -7.38 0.27 -14.87
C GLU A 155 -5.98 0.09 -14.25
N LEU A 156 -5.86 -0.66 -13.16
CA LEU A 156 -4.56 -0.97 -12.53
C LEU A 156 -3.63 -1.71 -13.50
N ILE A 157 -4.15 -2.68 -14.25
CA ILE A 157 -3.38 -3.41 -15.28
C ILE A 157 -2.83 -2.43 -16.33
N GLY A 158 -3.65 -1.47 -16.78
CA GLY A 158 -3.24 -0.43 -17.70
C GLY A 158 -2.06 0.39 -17.19
N PHE A 159 -2.10 0.83 -15.93
CA PHE A 159 -0.99 1.55 -15.30
C PHE A 159 0.29 0.72 -15.20
N VAL A 160 0.18 -0.55 -14.81
CA VAL A 160 1.34 -1.45 -14.71
C VAL A 160 1.97 -1.64 -16.09
N ALA A 161 1.16 -1.87 -17.13
CA ALA A 161 1.64 -2.04 -18.50
C ALA A 161 2.35 -0.77 -19.00
N ALA A 162 1.75 0.39 -18.78
CA ALA A 162 2.33 1.67 -19.18
C ALA A 162 3.70 1.88 -18.51
N GLU A 163 3.82 1.64 -17.21
CA GLU A 163 5.09 1.77 -16.49
C GLU A 163 6.14 0.74 -16.98
N ALA A 164 5.74 -0.53 -17.14
CA ALA A 164 6.64 -1.60 -17.58
C ALA A 164 7.24 -1.33 -18.98
N ASN A 165 6.43 -0.80 -19.89
CA ASN A 165 6.83 -0.48 -21.26
C ASN A 165 7.85 0.67 -21.33
N HIS A 166 7.79 1.62 -20.39
CA HIS A 166 8.70 2.77 -20.34
C HIS A 166 9.85 2.60 -19.33
N GLU A 167 9.94 1.46 -18.64
CA GLU A 167 10.96 1.23 -17.61
C GLU A 167 12.34 0.92 -18.22
N PRO A 168 13.36 1.80 -18.04
CA PRO A 168 14.71 1.56 -18.57
C PRO A 168 15.48 0.46 -17.81
N ASN A 169 15.20 0.25 -16.52
CA ASN A 169 15.84 -0.74 -15.69
C ASN A 169 15.21 -2.12 -15.90
N ARG A 170 15.92 -2.99 -16.63
CA ARG A 170 15.50 -4.36 -16.93
C ARG A 170 15.06 -5.19 -15.71
N ARG A 171 15.65 -4.97 -14.53
CA ARG A 171 15.26 -5.69 -13.32
C ARG A 171 13.91 -5.20 -12.79
N ARG A 172 13.65 -3.89 -12.83
CA ARG A 172 12.34 -3.33 -12.45
C ARG A 172 11.29 -3.71 -13.48
N GLN A 173 11.60 -3.60 -14.77
CA GLN A 173 10.72 -4.02 -15.87
C GLN A 173 10.22 -5.45 -15.66
N ARG A 174 11.10 -6.44 -15.45
CA ARG A 174 10.70 -7.83 -15.20
C ARG A 174 9.76 -8.02 -14.00
N ARG A 175 9.90 -7.20 -12.96
CA ARG A 175 9.00 -7.26 -11.79
C ARG A 175 7.62 -6.69 -12.12
N LEU A 176 7.57 -5.66 -12.97
CA LEU A 176 6.33 -5.09 -13.46
C LEU A 176 5.64 -6.02 -14.47
N ASP A 177 6.41 -6.67 -15.36
CA ASP A 177 5.87 -7.69 -16.28
C ASP A 177 5.23 -8.85 -15.49
N ALA A 178 5.92 -9.35 -14.46
CA ALA A 178 5.35 -10.38 -13.59
C ALA A 178 4.10 -9.90 -12.84
N ALA A 179 4.03 -8.62 -12.45
CA ALA A 179 2.84 -8.04 -11.85
C ALA A 179 1.70 -7.94 -12.86
N PHE A 180 1.98 -7.51 -14.09
CA PHE A 180 1.03 -7.44 -15.20
C PHE A 180 0.44 -8.82 -15.51
N ASP A 181 1.28 -9.85 -15.64
CA ASP A 181 0.84 -11.22 -15.92
C ASP A 181 -0.04 -11.76 -14.78
N SER A 182 0.35 -11.52 -13.53
CA SER A 182 -0.41 -11.94 -12.34
C SER A 182 -1.78 -11.29 -12.28
N LEU A 183 -1.88 -9.98 -12.53
CA LEU A 183 -3.15 -9.25 -12.51
C LEU A 183 -4.04 -9.62 -13.71
N SER A 184 -3.46 -9.77 -14.89
CA SER A 184 -4.19 -10.17 -16.11
C SER A 184 -4.79 -11.56 -15.98
N THR A 185 -4.06 -12.50 -15.38
CA THR A 185 -4.57 -13.85 -15.09
C THR A 185 -5.74 -13.81 -14.10
N ALA A 186 -5.65 -12.95 -13.08
CA ALA A 186 -6.73 -12.76 -12.13
C ALA A 186 -7.98 -12.16 -12.81
N ALA A 187 -7.82 -11.15 -13.65
CA ALA A 187 -8.92 -10.51 -14.38
C ALA A 187 -9.64 -11.50 -15.31
N GLN A 188 -8.89 -12.32 -16.07
CA GLN A 188 -9.46 -13.38 -16.91
C GLN A 188 -10.25 -14.39 -16.09
N THR A 189 -9.77 -14.69 -14.88
CA THR A 189 -10.45 -15.62 -13.97
C THR A 189 -11.78 -15.03 -13.49
N LEU A 190 -11.88 -13.71 -13.28
CA LEU A 190 -13.14 -13.05 -12.89
C LEU A 190 -14.16 -13.05 -14.04
N ASN A 191 -13.72 -12.71 -15.26
CA ASN A 191 -14.58 -12.63 -16.45
C ASN A 191 -15.11 -14.00 -16.95
N SER A 192 -14.63 -15.10 -16.35
CA SER A 192 -15.03 -16.47 -16.71
C SER A 192 -16.22 -17.00 -15.88
N TRP A 193 -16.80 -16.19 -14.98
CA TRP A 193 -17.91 -16.56 -14.09
C TRP A 193 -19.23 -15.87 -14.46
#